data_AF-A0A5T2TFL7-F1
#
_entry.id   AF-A0A5T2TFL7-F1
#
_cell.length_a   1.000
_cell.length_b   1.000
_cell.length_c   1.000
_cell.angle_alpha   90.00
_cell.angle_beta   90.00
_cell.angle_gamma   90.00
#
_symmetry.space_group_name_H-M   'P 1'
#
loop_
_entity.id
_entity.type
_entity.pdbx_description
1 polymer ?
#
loop_
_entity_poly.entity_id
_entity_poly.type
_entity_poly.pdbx_seq_one_letter_code
_entity_poly.pdbx_strand_id
1 'polypeptide(L)'
;MKKLLFFSLFFISTANAGVVIYGTRIIYPAEKNEVLVQLMNQGGRSSLVQSWIDDGDTSLPPEKIKVPFLLTPPVAKVAGDS
;
A
#
# COMPACT_ATOMS: atom_id res chain seq x y z
N MET A 1 4.90 27.69 30.06
CA MET A 1 5.19 27.06 28.75
C MET A 1 5.64 25.60 28.88
N LYS A 2 6.63 25.26 29.73
CA LYS A 2 7.12 23.87 29.92
C LYS A 2 6.05 22.86 30.41
N LYS A 3 5.13 23.27 31.31
CA LYS A 3 4.02 22.42 31.80
C LYS A 3 2.98 22.08 30.72
N LEU A 4 2.78 22.98 29.75
CA LEU A 4 1.87 22.75 28.62
C LEU A 4 2.48 21.73 27.64
N LEU A 5 3.81 21.77 27.47
CA LEU A 5 4.57 20.81 26.67
C LEU A 5 4.52 19.39 27.26
N PHE A 6 4.50 19.25 28.58
CA PHE A 6 4.34 17.96 29.27
C PHE A 6 2.94 17.33 29.11
N PHE A 7 1.88 18.15 28.97
CA PHE A 7 0.51 17.65 28.79
C PHE A 7 0.27 17.13 27.36
N SER A 8 1.00 17.65 26.38
CA SER A 8 0.94 17.22 24.98
C SER A 8 1.44 15.79 24.76
N LEU A 9 2.27 15.24 25.66
CA LEU A 9 2.84 13.89 25.51
C LEU A 9 1.82 12.76 25.77
N PHE A 10 0.66 13.06 26.36
CA PHE A 10 -0.34 12.05 26.74
C PHE A 10 -1.34 11.69 25.62
N PHE A 11 -1.25 12.32 24.45
CA PHE A 11 -2.19 12.11 23.32
C PHE A 11 -1.56 11.38 22.13
N ILE A 12 -0.80 10.31 22.37
CA ILE A 12 -0.21 9.51 21.29
C ILE A 12 -1.19 8.38 20.95
N SER A 13 -1.75 8.39 19.74
CA SER A 13 -2.54 7.29 19.20
C SER A 13 -1.66 6.33 18.39
N THR A 14 -1.95 5.03 18.47
CA THR A 14 -1.25 4.01 17.67
C THR A 14 -1.81 3.98 16.26
N ALA A 15 -0.95 4.10 15.26
CA ALA A 15 -1.30 3.80 13.87
C ALA A 15 -1.13 2.29 13.61
N ASN A 16 -2.15 1.66 13.04
CA ASN A 16 -2.12 0.24 12.67
C ASN A 16 -2.23 0.12 11.15
N ALA A 17 -1.40 -0.72 10.53
CA ALA A 17 -1.50 -1.09 9.12
C ALA A 17 -2.27 -2.41 8.97
N GLY A 18 -2.95 -2.60 7.84
CA GLY A 18 -3.74 -3.81 7.58
C GLY A 18 -3.46 -4.53 6.26
N VAL A 19 -2.94 -3.82 5.25
CA VAL A 19 -2.75 -4.39 3.91
C VAL A 19 -1.43 -5.16 3.83
N VAL A 20 -1.52 -6.43 3.44
CA VAL A 20 -0.39 -7.35 3.24
C VAL A 20 -0.36 -7.80 1.78
N ILE A 21 0.82 -7.74 1.17
CA ILE A 21 1.08 -8.32 -0.16
C ILE A 21 1.63 -9.73 0.04
N TYR A 22 1.08 -10.72 -0.66
CA TYR A 22 1.57 -12.10 -0.56
C TYR A 22 2.92 -12.23 -1.28
N GLY A 23 3.99 -12.26 -0.48
CA GLY A 23 5.37 -12.33 -0.95
C GLY A 23 6.06 -10.96 -1.02
N THR A 24 7.37 -10.99 -1.17
CA THR A 24 8.23 -9.79 -1.25
C THR A 24 8.76 -9.51 -2.64
N ARG A 25 8.45 -10.40 -3.61
CA ARG A 25 8.85 -10.31 -5.00
C ARG A 25 7.82 -11.02 -5.87
N ILE A 26 7.54 -10.41 -7.02
CA ILE A 26 6.79 -11.04 -8.10
C ILE A 26 7.78 -11.37 -9.22
N ILE A 27 7.81 -12.63 -9.66
CA ILE A 27 8.56 -13.05 -10.85
C ILE A 27 7.56 -13.14 -11.99
N TYR A 28 7.76 -12.33 -13.02
CA TYR A 28 6.92 -12.29 -14.21
C TYR A 28 7.55 -13.17 -15.31
N PRO A 29 6.99 -14.36 -15.62
CA PRO A 29 7.51 -15.20 -16.69
C PRO A 29 7.26 -14.55 -18.07
N ALA A 30 8.24 -14.61 -18.97
CA ALA A 30 8.18 -13.90 -20.26
C ALA A 30 7.03 -14.38 -21.16
N GLU A 31 6.54 -15.60 -20.95
CA GLU A 31 5.51 -16.25 -21.75
C GLU A 31 4.10 -15.95 -21.23
N LYS A 32 3.98 -15.24 -20.09
CA LYS A 32 2.69 -14.90 -19.47
C LYS A 32 2.25 -13.49 -19.86
N ASN A 33 0.96 -13.34 -20.11
CA ASN A 33 0.34 -12.04 -20.39
C ASN A 33 -0.01 -11.27 -19.11
N GLU A 34 -0.08 -11.96 -17.97
CA GLU A 34 -0.35 -11.36 -16.66
C GLU A 34 0.14 -12.27 -15.53
N VAL A 35 0.29 -11.69 -14.35
CA VAL A 35 0.51 -12.40 -13.09
C VAL A 35 -0.44 -11.81 -12.03
N LEU A 36 -0.97 -12.67 -11.17
CA LEU A 36 -1.83 -12.24 -10.07
C LEU A 36 -0.99 -11.87 -8.85
N VAL A 37 -1.26 -10.68 -8.31
CA VAL A 37 -0.72 -10.23 -7.03
C VAL A 37 -1.82 -10.35 -5.99
N GLN A 38 -1.61 -11.21 -5.00
CA GLN A 38 -2.59 -11.40 -3.93
C GLN A 38 -2.37 -10.39 -2.81
N LEU A 39 -3.45 -9.71 -2.43
CA LEU A 39 -3.51 -8.76 -1.33
C LEU A 39 -4.46 -9.30 -0.26
N MET A 40 -4.15 -9.02 0.99
CA MET A 40 -5.01 -9.32 2.14
C MET A 40 -5.09 -8.09 3.03
N ASN A 41 -6.26 -7.79 3.58
CA ASN A 41 -6.44 -6.74 4.57
C ASN A 41 -6.75 -7.37 5.92
N GLN A 42 -5.71 -7.48 6.76
CA GLN A 42 -5.78 -8.00 8.12
C GLN A 42 -6.24 -6.94 9.14
N GLY A 43 -6.57 -5.73 8.68
CA GLY A 43 -7.20 -4.73 9.53
C GLY A 43 -8.71 -4.96 9.60
N GLY A 44 -9.31 -4.75 10.78
CA GLY A 44 -10.76 -4.88 10.99
C GLY A 44 -11.62 -3.79 10.33
N ARG A 45 -11.08 -3.03 9.37
CA ARG A 45 -11.78 -1.99 8.60
C ARG A 45 -11.47 -2.15 7.13
N SER A 46 -12.43 -1.81 6.26
CA SER A 46 -12.17 -1.77 4.81
C SER A 46 -11.08 -0.75 4.47
N SER A 47 -10.23 -1.11 3.51
CA SER A 47 -9.16 -0.26 2.99
C SER A 47 -9.43 0.13 1.54
N LEU A 48 -9.13 1.37 1.17
CA LEU A 48 -8.99 1.75 -0.23
C LEU A 48 -7.51 1.60 -0.59
N VAL A 49 -7.19 0.60 -1.41
CA VAL A 49 -5.83 0.29 -1.82
C VAL A 49 -5.58 0.89 -3.18
N GLN A 50 -4.56 1.73 -3.29
CA GLN A 50 -4.03 2.23 -4.55
C GLN A 50 -2.67 1.57 -4.80
N SER A 51 -2.46 1.08 -6.01
CA SER A 51 -1.24 0.34 -6.36
C SER A 51 -0.69 0.78 -7.71
N TRP A 52 0.62 0.99 -7.77
CA TRP A 52 1.37 1.31 -8.97
C TRP A 52 2.72 0.60 -8.94
N ILE A 53 3.40 0.56 -10.09
CA ILE A 53 4.75 0.02 -10.24
C ILE A 53 5.66 1.19 -10.56
N ASP A 54 6.73 1.38 -9.81
CA ASP A 54 7.78 2.38 -10.07
C ASP A 54 9.09 1.72 -10.55
N ASP A 55 10.02 2.53 -11.04
CA ASP A 55 11.36 2.13 -11.51
C ASP A 55 12.47 2.39 -10.46
N GLY A 56 12.09 2.61 -9.20
CA GLY A 56 12.98 2.91 -8.08
C GLY A 56 12.95 4.37 -7.61
N ASP A 57 12.33 5.28 -8.38
CA ASP A 57 12.11 6.66 -7.94
C ASP A 57 10.74 6.82 -7.25
N THR A 58 10.75 6.82 -5.91
CA THR A 58 9.54 6.98 -5.09
C THR A 58 9.06 8.43 -4.98
N SER A 59 9.76 9.40 -5.58
CA SER A 59 9.39 10.82 -5.51
C SER A 59 8.36 11.23 -6.57
N LEU A 60 8.21 10.43 -7.62
CA LEU A 60 7.27 10.70 -8.71
C LEU A 60 5.85 10.27 -8.31
N PRO A 61 4.83 11.10 -8.59
CA PRO A 61 3.46 10.68 -8.39
C PRO A 61 3.08 9.61 -9.45
N PRO A 62 2.13 8.71 -9.15
CA PRO A 62 1.80 7.57 -10.00
C PRO A 62 1.51 7.94 -11.47
N GLU A 63 0.89 9.09 -11.72
CA GLU A 63 0.54 9.57 -13.07
C GLU A 63 1.73 9.99 -13.93
N LYS A 64 2.94 10.12 -13.36
CA LYS A 64 4.16 10.50 -14.08
C LYS A 64 5.13 9.34 -14.31
N ILE A 65 4.85 8.17 -13.73
CA ILE A 65 5.73 7.01 -13.80
C ILE A 65 5.67 6.39 -15.21
N LYS A 66 6.83 6.00 -15.74
CA LYS A 66 6.98 5.37 -17.06
C LYS A 66 7.65 4.01 -16.94
N VAL A 67 6.83 2.97 -16.78
CA VAL A 67 7.25 1.56 -16.71
C VAL A 67 6.53 0.72 -17.75
N PRO A 68 7.09 -0.42 -18.20
CA PRO A 68 6.49 -1.25 -19.26
C PRO A 68 5.39 -2.21 -18.74
N PHE A 69 4.80 -1.94 -17.58
CA PHE A 69 3.77 -2.78 -16.94
C PHE A 69 2.58 -1.94 -16.49
N LEU A 70 1.42 -2.57 -16.42
CA LEU A 70 0.18 -1.99 -15.87
C LEU A 70 -0.36 -2.88 -14.75
N LEU A 71 -0.95 -2.26 -13.73
CA LEU A 71 -1.60 -2.96 -12.63
C LEU A 71 -3.11 -2.65 -12.66
N THR A 72 -3.94 -3.70 -12.65
CA THR A 72 -5.40 -3.57 -12.71
C THR A 72 -6.07 -4.43 -11.63
N PRO A 73 -7.04 -3.87 -10.87
CA PRO A 73 -7.42 -2.46 -10.83
C PRO A 73 -6.38 -1.61 -10.08
N PRO A 74 -6.10 -0.36 -10.51
CA PRO A 74 -5.13 0.51 -9.84
C PRO A 74 -5.65 1.05 -8.49
N VAL A 75 -6.97 1.01 -8.28
CA VAL A 75 -7.64 1.36 -7.03
C VAL A 75 -8.73 0.31 -6.74
N ALA A 76 -8.68 -0.31 -5.56
CA ALA A 76 -9.68 -1.27 -5.11
C ALA A 76 -10.10 -1.03 -3.67
N LYS A 77 -11.39 -1.22 -3.38
CA LYS A 77 -11.85 -1.37 -2.00
C LYS A 77 -11.66 -2.82 -1.56
N VAL A 78 -10.91 -3.04 -0.50
CA VAL A 78 -10.69 -4.35 0.13
C VAL A 78 -11.43 -4.37 1.45
N ALA A 79 -12.20 -5.43 1.72
CA ALA A 79 -12.93 -5.56 2.98
C ALA A 79 -11.96 -5.68 4.17
N GLY A 80 -12.46 -5.49 5.40
CA GLY A 80 -11.65 -5.80 6.57
C GLY A 80 -11.65 -7.31 6.82
N ASP A 81 -10.59 -7.83 7.43
CA ASP A 81 -10.44 -9.25 7.74
C ASP A 81 -10.61 -10.19 6.52
N SER A 82 -10.11 -9.76 5.35
CA SER A 82 -10.25 -10.46 4.06
C SER A 82 -8.93 -10.72 3.38
#